data_AF-A0A2E6YDB3-F1
#
_entry.id   AF-A0A2E6YDB3-F1
#
_cell.length_a   1.000
_cell.length_b   1.000
_cell.length_c   1.000
_cell.angle_alpha   90.00
_cell.angle_beta   90.00
_cell.angle_gamma   90.00
#
_symmetry.space_group_name_H-M   'P 1'
#
loop_
_entity.id
_entity.type
_entity.pdbx_description
1 polymer ?
#
loop_
_entity_poly.entity_id
_entity_poly.type
_entity_poly.pdbx_seq_one_letter_code
_entity_poly.pdbx_strand_id
1 'polypeptide(L)'
;MKLMLDLEEEKQALWDLDQAWINAGSVENVERYLSDDIVIMPPDEALISGKESVLQWYADFYEVLQDEDGSPDYVFISQARDLAYTTGRVNLVVPSEDGRDTITEDVKYLIWYKKENEEWKGKLGIFNSNI
;
A
#
# COMPACT_ATOMS: atom_id res chain seq x y z
N MET A 1 27.08 16.43 -2.41
CA MET A 1 26.59 15.93 -3.72
C MET A 1 26.21 14.45 -3.64
N LYS A 2 27.12 13.54 -3.24
CA LYS A 2 26.83 12.09 -3.09
C LYS A 2 25.61 11.76 -2.20
N LEU A 3 25.57 12.27 -0.97
CA LEU A 3 24.46 12.03 -0.03
C LEU A 3 23.06 12.40 -0.56
N MET A 4 22.98 13.43 -1.40
CA MET A 4 21.71 13.88 -1.99
C MET A 4 21.28 12.97 -3.14
N LEU A 5 22.25 12.52 -3.96
CA LEU A 5 22.00 11.53 -5.00
C LEU A 5 21.52 10.21 -4.39
N ASP A 6 22.20 9.73 -3.33
CA ASP A 6 21.84 8.50 -2.62
C ASP A 6 20.41 8.57 -2.02
N LEU A 7 19.92 9.76 -1.67
CA LEU A 7 18.56 9.93 -1.12
C LEU A 7 17.49 9.93 -2.22
N GLU A 8 17.76 10.54 -3.36
CA GLU A 8 16.83 10.50 -4.51
C GLU A 8 16.74 9.10 -5.10
N GLU A 9 17.85 8.35 -5.16
CA GLU A 9 17.84 6.93 -5.52
C GLU A 9 17.01 6.09 -4.54
N GLU A 10 17.13 6.35 -3.23
CA GLU A 10 16.36 5.63 -2.21
C GLU A 10 14.86 5.97 -2.27
N LYS A 11 14.51 7.23 -2.57
CA LYS A 11 13.11 7.63 -2.82
C LYS A 11 12.54 6.94 -4.05
N GLN A 12 13.32 6.84 -5.14
CA GLN A 12 12.87 6.12 -6.32
C GLN A 12 12.66 4.63 -6.02
N ALA A 13 13.57 4.01 -5.28
CA ALA A 13 13.40 2.61 -4.86
C ALA A 13 12.15 2.41 -4.00
N LEU A 14 11.83 3.37 -3.12
CA LEU A 14 10.60 3.32 -2.32
C LEU A 14 9.35 3.57 -3.17
N TRP A 15 9.42 4.44 -4.17
CA TRP A 15 8.35 4.64 -5.16
C TRP A 15 8.04 3.33 -5.88
N ASP A 16 9.06 2.67 -6.42
CA ASP A 16 8.92 1.42 -7.17
C ASP A 16 8.39 0.29 -6.27
N LEU A 17 8.82 0.25 -5.00
CA LEU A 17 8.33 -0.70 -4.01
C LEU A 17 6.85 -0.49 -3.70
N ASP A 18 6.44 0.75 -3.47
CA ASP A 18 5.05 1.11 -3.17
C ASP A 18 4.15 0.77 -4.36
N GLN A 19 4.55 1.17 -5.57
CA GLN A 19 3.83 0.81 -6.79
C GLN A 19 3.72 -0.72 -6.97
N ALA A 20 4.78 -1.47 -6.67
CA ALA A 20 4.75 -2.92 -6.77
C ALA A 20 3.83 -3.58 -5.71
N TRP A 21 3.70 -2.99 -4.52
CA TRP A 21 2.73 -3.46 -3.52
C TRP A 21 1.30 -3.14 -3.97
N ILE A 22 1.02 -1.89 -4.35
CA ILE A 22 -0.32 -1.46 -4.77
C ILE A 22 -0.86 -2.31 -5.93
N ASN A 23 0.00 -2.74 -6.84
CA ASN A 23 -0.37 -3.53 -8.02
C ASN A 23 0.01 -5.02 -7.88
N ALA A 24 0.06 -5.55 -6.64
CA ALA A 24 0.56 -6.89 -6.38
C ALA A 24 -0.35 -8.01 -6.94
N GLY A 25 -1.66 -7.77 -7.04
CA GLY A 25 -2.66 -8.66 -7.65
C GLY A 25 -2.82 -10.04 -6.98
N SER A 26 -2.17 -10.27 -5.84
CA SER A 26 -2.29 -11.53 -5.08
C SER A 26 -1.70 -11.43 -3.68
N VAL A 27 -2.24 -12.24 -2.76
CA VAL A 27 -1.76 -12.35 -1.36
C VAL A 27 -0.28 -12.76 -1.30
N GLU A 28 0.15 -13.71 -2.15
CA GLU A 28 1.55 -14.16 -2.24
C GLU A 28 2.50 -13.00 -2.59
N ASN A 29 2.08 -12.12 -3.50
CA ASN A 29 2.88 -10.96 -3.86
C ASN A 29 2.89 -9.91 -2.76
N VAL A 30 1.74 -9.66 -2.11
CA VAL A 30 1.61 -8.67 -1.02
C VAL A 30 2.51 -9.01 0.17
N GLU A 31 2.62 -10.29 0.52
CA GLU A 31 3.27 -10.74 1.76
C GLU A 31 4.65 -10.13 2.01
N ARG A 32 5.46 -9.98 0.96
CA ARG A 32 6.85 -9.51 1.06
C ARG A 32 6.98 -8.05 1.52
N TYR A 33 5.93 -7.24 1.35
CA TYR A 33 5.94 -5.81 1.68
C TYR A 33 5.51 -5.56 3.12
N LEU A 34 4.88 -6.52 3.78
CA LEU A 34 4.31 -6.35 5.10
C LEU A 34 5.33 -6.63 6.21
N SER A 35 5.33 -5.78 7.22
CA SER A 35 5.91 -6.11 8.53
C SER A 35 5.03 -7.11 9.28
N ASP A 36 5.59 -7.80 10.28
CA ASP A 36 4.85 -8.77 11.09
C ASP A 36 3.72 -8.11 11.93
N ASP A 37 3.92 -6.86 12.34
CA ASP A 37 3.03 -6.02 13.15
C ASP A 37 2.28 -4.95 12.33
N ILE A 38 2.15 -5.15 11.01
CA ILE A 38 1.39 -4.27 10.11
C ILE A 38 -0.01 -3.96 10.66
N VAL A 39 -0.46 -2.73 10.43
CA VAL A 39 -1.84 -2.30 10.65
C VAL A 39 -2.41 -1.77 9.34
N ILE A 40 -3.65 -2.14 9.01
CA ILE A 40 -4.40 -1.45 7.95
C ILE A 40 -5.71 -0.88 8.52
N MET A 41 -6.15 0.20 7.91
CA MET A 41 -7.41 0.90 8.23
C MET A 41 -8.24 1.06 6.96
N PRO A 42 -8.97 0.00 6.54
CA PRO A 42 -9.89 0.08 5.42
C PRO A 42 -11.07 1.02 5.74
N PRO A 43 -11.73 1.60 4.72
CA PRO A 43 -12.93 2.40 4.91
C PRO A 43 -14.07 1.54 5.49
N ASP A 44 -14.86 2.13 6.39
CA ASP A 44 -16.07 1.52 6.98
C ASP A 44 -15.87 0.17 7.70
N GLU A 45 -14.62 -0.20 7.97
CA GLU A 45 -14.23 -1.41 8.69
C GLU A 45 -13.51 -1.08 10.01
N ALA A 46 -13.37 -2.10 10.86
CA ALA A 46 -12.50 -2.01 12.02
C ALA A 46 -11.03 -2.00 11.59
N LEU A 47 -10.17 -1.43 12.44
CA LEU A 47 -8.72 -1.59 12.29
C LEU A 47 -8.33 -3.08 12.30
N ILE A 48 -7.45 -3.46 11.38
CA ILE A 48 -6.90 -4.82 11.26
C ILE A 48 -5.42 -4.76 11.61
N SER A 49 -4.95 -5.67 12.46
CA SER A 49 -3.58 -5.66 12.97
C SER A 49 -2.96 -7.06 12.92
N GLY A 50 -1.67 -7.10 12.57
CA GLY A 50 -0.89 -8.32 12.43
C GLY A 50 -0.93 -8.86 11.01
N LYS A 51 0.23 -9.34 10.55
CA LYS A 51 0.43 -9.79 9.16
C LYS A 51 -0.58 -10.85 8.71
N GLU A 52 -0.88 -11.83 9.56
CA GLU A 52 -1.84 -12.89 9.24
C GLU A 52 -3.24 -12.33 8.96
N SER A 53 -3.76 -11.46 9.83
CA SER A 53 -5.09 -10.86 9.65
C SER A 53 -5.15 -9.92 8.45
N VAL A 54 -4.06 -9.17 8.19
CA VAL A 54 -3.96 -8.33 6.99
C VAL A 54 -3.93 -9.16 5.71
N LEU A 55 -3.21 -10.28 5.68
CA LEU A 55 -3.19 -11.18 4.52
C LEU A 55 -4.56 -11.83 4.28
N GLN A 56 -5.30 -12.16 5.34
CA GLN A 56 -6.69 -12.63 5.20
C GLN A 56 -7.59 -11.56 4.58
N TRP A 57 -7.46 -10.29 5.01
CA TRP A 57 -8.21 -9.19 4.40
C TRP A 57 -7.88 -9.03 2.91
N TYR A 58 -6.60 -9.12 2.54
CA TYR A 58 -6.20 -9.12 1.13
C TYR A 58 -6.77 -10.32 0.36
N ALA A 59 -6.86 -11.50 0.98
CA ALA A 59 -7.45 -12.68 0.34
C ALA A 59 -8.92 -12.41 0.00
N ASP A 60 -9.70 -11.93 0.97
CA ASP A 60 -11.11 -11.60 0.80
C ASP A 60 -11.30 -10.47 -0.25
N PHE A 61 -10.42 -9.47 -0.23
CA PHE A 61 -10.43 -8.37 -1.20
C PHE A 61 -10.15 -8.86 -2.62
N TYR A 62 -9.15 -9.72 -2.82
CA TYR A 62 -8.81 -10.26 -4.13
C TYR A 62 -9.84 -11.25 -4.69
N GLU A 63 -10.77 -11.78 -3.87
CA GLU A 63 -11.90 -12.56 -4.38
C GLU A 63 -12.89 -11.73 -5.20
N VAL A 64 -13.03 -10.44 -4.87
CA VAL A 64 -13.99 -9.53 -5.52
C VAL A 64 -13.34 -8.54 -6.47
N LEU A 65 -12.06 -8.24 -6.29
CA LEU A 65 -11.32 -7.33 -7.14
C LEU A 65 -11.24 -7.83 -8.58
N GLN A 66 -11.58 -6.97 -9.54
CA GLN A 66 -11.48 -7.30 -10.95
C GLN A 66 -10.26 -6.68 -11.62
N ASP A 67 -9.87 -5.49 -11.18
CA ASP A 67 -8.70 -4.77 -11.68
C ASP A 67 -8.21 -3.76 -10.62
N GLU A 68 -6.91 -3.53 -10.57
CA GLU A 68 -6.27 -2.49 -9.75
C GLU A 68 -5.15 -1.82 -10.56
N ASP A 69 -5.13 -0.49 -10.55
CA ASP A 69 -4.03 0.30 -11.08
C ASP A 69 -3.79 1.51 -10.18
N GLY A 70 -2.61 1.59 -9.60
CA GLY A 70 -2.25 2.68 -8.72
C GLY A 70 -0.78 3.07 -8.78
N SER A 71 -0.52 4.30 -8.32
CA SER A 71 0.83 4.81 -8.19
C SER A 71 0.95 5.78 -7.00
N PRO A 72 2.16 5.87 -6.42
CA PRO A 72 2.48 6.98 -5.53
C PRO A 72 2.35 8.31 -6.26
N ASP A 73 2.00 9.35 -5.52
CA ASP A 73 2.10 10.76 -5.93
C ASP A 73 3.20 11.50 -5.16
N TYR A 74 3.59 10.95 -3.99
CA TYR A 74 4.57 11.54 -3.11
C TYR A 74 5.33 10.49 -2.30
N VAL A 75 6.62 10.74 -2.09
CA VAL A 75 7.52 9.91 -1.29
C VAL A 75 8.33 10.78 -0.34
N PHE A 76 8.30 10.42 0.94
CA PHE A 76 9.15 11.01 1.97
C PHE A 76 10.01 9.93 2.62
N ILE A 77 11.29 10.24 2.82
CA ILE A 77 12.22 9.45 3.63
C ILE A 77 12.81 10.38 4.69
N SER A 78 12.79 9.91 5.94
CA SER A 78 13.41 10.61 7.08
C SER A 78 14.92 10.77 6.90
N GLN A 79 15.52 11.78 7.55
CA GLN A 79 16.98 12.00 7.46
C GLN A 79 17.81 10.82 7.98
N ALA A 80 17.29 10.09 8.97
CA ALA A 80 17.91 8.89 9.53
C ALA A 80 17.73 7.65 8.63
N ARG A 81 16.89 7.73 7.58
CA ARG A 81 16.63 6.67 6.59
C ARG A 81 16.11 5.38 7.21
N ASP A 82 15.38 5.50 8.31
CA ASP A 82 14.77 4.40 9.06
C ASP A 82 13.24 4.44 8.97
N LEU A 83 12.66 5.61 8.70
CA LEU A 83 11.23 5.83 8.48
C LEU A 83 10.95 6.49 7.12
N ALA A 84 9.81 6.15 6.54
CA ALA A 84 9.32 6.76 5.32
C ALA A 84 7.79 6.74 5.24
N TYR A 85 7.21 7.54 4.36
CA TYR A 85 5.81 7.40 3.98
C TYR A 85 5.60 7.75 2.51
N THR A 86 4.56 7.19 1.94
CA THR A 86 4.06 7.50 0.61
C THR A 86 2.60 7.96 0.72
N THR A 87 2.16 8.75 -0.25
CA THR A 87 0.75 8.92 -0.56
C THR A 87 0.55 8.70 -2.03
N GLY A 88 -0.61 8.22 -2.43
CA GLY A 88 -0.91 8.03 -3.85
C GLY A 88 -2.39 7.77 -4.08
N ARG A 89 -2.67 7.31 -5.30
CA ARG A 89 -4.01 6.94 -5.73
C ARG A 89 -4.05 5.57 -6.37
N VAL A 90 -5.19 4.92 -6.23
CA VAL A 90 -5.49 3.62 -6.84
C VAL A 90 -6.88 3.70 -7.46
N ASN A 91 -7.01 3.25 -8.71
CA ASN A 91 -8.29 2.94 -9.29
C ASN A 91 -8.57 1.46 -9.06
N LEU A 92 -9.68 1.14 -8.44
CA LEU A 92 -10.12 -0.24 -8.19
C LEU A 92 -11.37 -0.51 -9.01
N VAL A 93 -11.40 -1.62 -9.74
CA VAL A 93 -12.62 -2.12 -10.38
C VAL A 93 -13.21 -3.20 -9.51
N VAL A 94 -14.38 -2.92 -8.93
CA VAL A 94 -15.07 -3.80 -7.97
C VAL A 94 -16.55 -3.95 -8.35
N PRO A 95 -17.24 -5.00 -7.86
CA PRO A 95 -18.68 -5.10 -8.01
C PRO A 95 -19.40 -3.92 -7.35
N SER A 96 -20.44 -3.43 -7.99
CA SER A 96 -21.41 -2.50 -7.39
C SER A 96 -22.11 -3.14 -6.18
N GLU A 97 -22.67 -2.31 -5.28
CA GLU A 97 -23.38 -2.78 -4.08
C GLU A 97 -24.52 -3.77 -4.39
N ASP A 98 -25.20 -3.63 -5.54
CA ASP A 98 -26.28 -4.54 -5.94
C ASP A 98 -25.77 -5.82 -6.67
N GLY A 99 -24.47 -5.89 -6.91
CA GLY A 99 -23.76 -7.01 -7.53
C GLY A 99 -24.08 -7.22 -9.02
N ARG A 100 -24.76 -6.29 -9.68
CA ARG A 100 -25.20 -6.46 -11.08
C ARG A 100 -24.22 -5.89 -12.09
N ASP A 101 -23.52 -4.84 -11.71
CA ASP A 101 -22.55 -4.12 -12.53
C ASP A 101 -21.20 -3.97 -11.79
N THR A 102 -20.21 -3.41 -12.48
CA THR A 102 -18.91 -3.03 -11.93
C THR A 102 -18.80 -1.52 -11.83
N ILE A 103 -18.09 -1.06 -10.81
CA ILE A 103 -17.78 0.36 -10.60
C ILE A 103 -16.27 0.54 -10.50
N THR A 104 -15.81 1.75 -10.83
CA THR A 104 -14.44 2.17 -10.59
C THR A 104 -14.41 3.08 -9.37
N GLU A 105 -13.74 2.63 -8.33
CA GLU A 105 -13.47 3.40 -7.11
C GLU A 105 -12.12 4.12 -7.24
N ASP A 106 -12.12 5.44 -7.09
CA ASP A 106 -10.90 6.25 -6.99
C ASP A 106 -10.53 6.39 -5.51
N VAL A 107 -9.42 5.76 -5.12
CA VAL A 107 -8.98 5.64 -3.73
C VAL A 107 -7.72 6.47 -3.53
N LYS A 108 -7.66 7.26 -2.46
CA LYS A 108 -6.43 7.90 -1.97
C LYS A 108 -5.89 7.14 -0.76
N TYR A 109 -4.57 7.00 -0.67
CA TYR A 109 -3.92 6.26 0.41
C TYR A 109 -2.74 6.99 1.02
N LEU A 110 -2.37 6.54 2.22
CA LEU A 110 -1.08 6.76 2.84
C LEU A 110 -0.55 5.42 3.35
N ILE A 111 0.72 5.13 3.05
CA ILE A 111 1.43 4.00 3.64
C ILE A 111 2.64 4.53 4.41
N TRP A 112 2.76 4.09 5.67
CA TRP A 112 3.93 4.34 6.50
C TRP A 112 4.85 3.12 6.48
N TYR A 113 6.13 3.37 6.23
CA TYR A 113 7.17 2.36 6.11
C TYR A 113 8.23 2.53 7.20
N LYS A 114 8.79 1.40 7.62
CA LYS A 114 9.98 1.33 8.47
C LYS A 114 11.01 0.42 7.85
N LYS A 115 12.28 0.76 8.02
CA LYS A 115 13.41 -0.07 7.60
C LYS A 115 13.66 -1.16 8.64
N GLU A 116 13.58 -2.42 8.21
CA GLU A 116 13.77 -3.62 9.02
C GLU A 116 14.76 -4.53 8.30
N ASN A 117 15.90 -4.85 8.94
CA ASN A 117 16.99 -5.61 8.32
C ASN A 117 17.42 -5.03 6.95
N GLU A 118 17.52 -3.70 6.87
CA GLU A 118 17.86 -2.94 5.65
C GLU A 118 16.79 -2.93 4.54
N GLU A 119 15.65 -3.60 4.73
CA GLU A 119 14.51 -3.61 3.81
C GLU A 119 13.39 -2.67 4.29
N TRP A 120 12.70 -2.02 3.35
CA TRP A 120 11.48 -1.27 3.69
C TRP A 120 10.30 -2.23 3.87
N LYS A 121 9.60 -2.12 5.00
CA LYS A 121 8.36 -2.84 5.29
C LYS A 121 7.25 -1.86 5.61
N GLY A 122 6.08 -2.10 5.05
CA GLY A 122 4.85 -1.41 5.41
C GLY A 122 4.48 -1.72 6.86
N LYS A 123 4.18 -0.68 7.62
CA LYS A 123 3.83 -0.74 9.04
C LYS A 123 2.42 -0.22 9.31
N LEU A 124 1.96 0.72 8.50
CA LEU A 124 0.58 1.19 8.53
C LEU A 124 0.11 1.52 7.13
N GLY A 125 -1.09 1.05 6.75
CA GLY A 125 -1.82 1.49 5.58
C GLY A 125 -3.16 2.11 5.97
N ILE A 126 -3.48 3.27 5.41
CA ILE A 126 -4.81 3.88 5.54
C ILE A 126 -5.24 4.42 4.19
N PHE A 127 -6.50 4.22 3.84
CA PHE A 127 -7.04 4.64 2.57
C PHE A 127 -8.54 4.95 2.69
N ASN A 128 -9.04 5.71 1.73
CA ASN A 128 -10.46 6.06 1.60
C ASN A 128 -10.77 6.50 0.17
N SER A 129 -12.07 6.57 -0.16
CA SER A 129 -12.52 7.16 -1.42
C SER A 129 -11.97 8.57 -1.56
N ASN A 130 -11.61 8.98 -2.78
CA ASN A 130 -11.03 10.28 -3.07
C ASN A 130 -12.01 11.45 -2.83
N ILE A 131 -13.32 11.18 -2.73
CA ILE A 131 -14.42 12.16 -2.56
C ILE A 131 -15.12 12.09 -1.22
#